data_AF-A0A7V9ZTB1-F1
#
_entry.id   AF-A0A7V9ZTB1-F1
#
_cell.length_a   1.000
_cell.length_b   1.000
_cell.length_c   1.000
_cell.angle_alpha   90.00
_cell.angle_beta   90.00
_cell.angle_gamma   90.00
#
_symmetry.space_group_name_H-M   'P 1'
#
loop_
_entity.id
_entity.type
_entity.pdbx_description
1 polymer ?
#
loop_
_entity_poly.entity_id
_entity_poly.type
_entity_poly.pdbx_seq_one_letter_code
_entity_poly.pdbx_strand_id
1 'polypeptide(L)'
;DLQTRMEEAFANNLKDANRRLEKVISQLSPLRLASKVSVGKTKLALLQQRQISAVRKTVDKKDESLKIEMASLDALSPLSVLKRGFSITENERGEILRDIEKVKIDETVKIRLAKGKIEARVLKTGK
;
A
#
# COMPACT_ATOMS: atom_id res chain seq x y z
N ASP A 1 19.13 -75.88 -22.75
CA ASP A 1 17.97 -74.97 -22.92
C ASP A 1 17.65 -74.17 -21.66
N LEU A 2 17.33 -74.80 -20.52
CA LEU A 2 17.04 -74.08 -19.26
C LEU A 2 18.24 -73.25 -18.75
N GLN A 3 19.45 -73.80 -18.83
CA GLN A 3 20.69 -73.15 -18.37
C GLN A 3 21.03 -71.90 -19.20
N THR A 4 20.89 -72.00 -20.53
CA THR A 4 21.12 -70.89 -21.48
C THR A 4 20.13 -69.75 -21.25
N ARG A 5 18.84 -70.07 -21.02
CA ARG A 5 17.81 -69.06 -20.71
C ARG A 5 18.03 -68.39 -19.35
N MET A 6 18.59 -69.12 -18.38
CA MET A 6 18.93 -68.57 -17.07
C MET A 6 20.14 -67.62 -17.15
N GLU A 7 21.17 -67.97 -17.92
CA GLU A 7 22.33 -67.11 -18.18
C GLU A 7 21.93 -65.81 -18.89
N GLU A 8 21.05 -65.89 -19.89
CA GLU A 8 20.50 -64.72 -20.58
C GLU A 8 19.66 -63.82 -19.64
N ALA A 9 18.82 -64.42 -18.78
CA ALA A 9 18.02 -63.68 -17.81
C ALA A 9 18.91 -62.95 -16.78
N PHE A 10 19.99 -63.58 -16.32
CA PHE A 10 20.97 -62.94 -15.42
C PHE A 10 21.73 -61.80 -16.12
N ALA A 11 22.17 -62.00 -17.36
CA ALA A 11 22.87 -60.97 -18.13
C ALA A 11 21.98 -59.73 -18.36
N ASN A 12 20.69 -59.96 -18.67
CA ASN A 12 19.73 -58.87 -18.85
C ASN A 12 19.46 -58.11 -17.54
N ASN A 13 19.29 -58.83 -16.42
CA ASN A 13 19.12 -58.19 -15.10
C ASN A 13 20.34 -57.34 -14.70
N LEU A 14 21.56 -57.84 -14.94
CA LEU A 14 22.79 -57.10 -14.65
C LEU A 14 22.89 -55.83 -15.50
N LYS A 15 22.53 -55.93 -16.78
CA LYS A 15 22.51 -54.79 -17.71
C LYS A 15 21.50 -53.72 -17.31
N ASP A 16 20.31 -54.12 -16.86
CA ASP A 16 19.29 -53.20 -16.39
C ASP A 16 19.66 -52.56 -15.05
N ALA A 17 20.31 -53.30 -14.14
CA ALA A 17 20.85 -52.76 -12.91
C ALA A 17 21.94 -51.70 -13.18
N ASN A 18 22.87 -51.96 -14.11
CA ASN A 18 23.90 -50.99 -14.50
C ASN A 18 23.31 -49.73 -15.16
N ARG A 19 22.31 -49.88 -16.04
CA ARG A 19 21.61 -48.72 -16.62
C ARG A 19 20.92 -47.86 -15.58
N ARG A 20 20.31 -48.47 -14.56
CA ARG A 20 19.70 -47.73 -13.43
C ARG A 20 20.77 -47.00 -12.64
N LEU A 21 21.91 -47.64 -12.37
CA LEU A 21 23.04 -47.04 -11.67
C LEU A 21 23.58 -45.82 -12.44
N GLU A 22 23.84 -45.95 -13.74
CA GLU A 22 24.31 -44.85 -14.59
C GLU A 22 23.32 -43.69 -14.62
N LYS A 23 22.02 -43.99 -14.65
CA LYS A 23 20.97 -42.96 -14.58
C LYS A 23 21.00 -42.21 -13.24
N VAL A 24 21.19 -42.91 -12.13
CA VAL A 24 21.29 -42.30 -10.79
C VAL A 24 22.58 -41.50 -10.65
N ILE A 25 23.72 -42.04 -11.09
CA ILE A 25 25.02 -41.35 -11.08
C ILE A 25 24.99 -40.08 -11.94
N SER A 26 24.39 -40.15 -13.14
CA SER A 26 24.28 -38.98 -14.02
C SER A 26 23.28 -37.93 -13.51
N GLN A 27 22.33 -38.31 -12.64
CA GLN A 27 21.43 -37.38 -11.96
C GLN A 27 22.08 -36.73 -10.73
N LEU A 28 22.95 -37.47 -10.04
CA LEU A 28 23.67 -37.04 -8.84
C LEU A 28 25.05 -36.45 -9.13
N SER A 29 25.39 -36.22 -10.40
CA SER A 29 26.69 -35.66 -10.72
C SER A 29 26.87 -34.29 -10.04
N PRO A 30 28.01 -34.04 -9.37
CA PRO A 30 28.25 -32.80 -8.63
C PRO A 30 27.99 -31.53 -9.47
N LEU A 31 28.31 -31.58 -10.77
CA LEU A 31 28.10 -30.49 -11.71
C LEU A 31 26.61 -30.15 -11.91
N ARG A 32 25.74 -31.16 -12.01
CA ARG A 32 24.29 -30.96 -12.18
C ARG A 32 23.64 -30.45 -10.91
N LEU A 33 24.05 -30.99 -9.76
CA LEU A 33 23.57 -30.51 -8.46
C LEU A 33 23.98 -29.05 -8.23
N ALA A 34 25.24 -28.70 -8.50
CA ALA A 34 25.73 -27.32 -8.41
C ALA A 34 24.95 -26.37 -9.35
N SER A 35 24.70 -26.78 -10.59
CA SER A 35 23.89 -26.01 -11.53
C SER A 35 22.45 -25.80 -11.03
N LYS A 36 21.79 -26.85 -10.52
CA LYS A 36 20.43 -26.75 -9.97
C LYS A 36 20.35 -25.82 -8.76
N VAL A 37 21.34 -25.88 -7.86
CA VAL A 37 21.45 -24.97 -6.71
C VAL A 37 21.69 -23.53 -7.19
N SER A 38 22.57 -23.33 -8.18
CA SER A 38 22.84 -22.01 -8.75
C SER A 38 21.58 -21.37 -9.34
N VAL A 39 20.83 -22.11 -10.17
CA VAL A 39 19.55 -21.65 -10.74
C VAL A 39 18.54 -21.32 -9.63
N GLY A 40 18.47 -22.16 -8.58
CA GLY A 40 17.64 -21.91 -7.41
C GLY A 40 18.01 -20.61 -6.68
N LYS A 41 19.31 -20.36 -6.46
CA LYS A 41 19.83 -19.14 -5.84
C LYS A 41 19.49 -17.90 -6.67
N THR A 42 19.70 -17.95 -7.98
CA THR A 42 19.37 -16.83 -8.88
C THR A 42 17.87 -16.53 -8.87
N LYS A 43 17.03 -17.58 -8.91
CA LYS A 43 15.57 -17.41 -8.82
C LYS A 43 15.14 -16.82 -7.48
N LEU A 44 15.75 -17.27 -6.38
CA LEU A 44 15.49 -16.72 -5.05
C LEU A 44 15.86 -15.23 -4.96
N ALA A 45 17.05 -14.85 -5.44
CA ALA A 45 17.49 -13.47 -5.45
C ALA A 45 16.54 -12.57 -6.26
N LEU A 46 16.10 -13.02 -7.44
CA LEU A 46 15.13 -12.30 -8.26
C LEU A 46 13.78 -12.13 -7.55
N LEU A 47 13.29 -13.16 -6.88
CA LEU A 47 12.03 -13.11 -6.12
C LEU A 47 12.14 -12.17 -4.91
N GLN A 48 13.26 -12.19 -4.19
CA GLN A 48 13.52 -11.28 -3.08
C GLN A 48 13.56 -9.81 -3.55
N GLN A 49 14.26 -9.53 -4.66
CA GLN A 49 14.28 -8.18 -5.23
C GLN A 49 12.88 -7.71 -5.64
N ARG A 50 12.10 -8.58 -6.28
CA ARG A 50 10.71 -8.26 -6.67
C ARG A 50 9.82 -8.01 -5.45
N GLN A 51 9.97 -8.80 -4.40
CA GLN A 51 9.23 -8.62 -3.15
C GLN A 51 9.50 -7.24 -2.54
N ILE A 52 10.78 -6.87 -2.39
CA ILE A 52 11.18 -5.57 -1.82
C ILE A 52 10.59 -4.42 -2.63
N SER A 53 10.71 -4.48 -3.96
CA SER A 53 10.14 -3.46 -4.85
C SER A 53 8.61 -3.38 -4.76
N ALA A 54 7.92 -4.51 -4.64
CA ALA A 54 6.46 -4.55 -4.51
C ALA A 54 5.99 -3.94 -3.18
N VAL A 55 6.66 -4.28 -2.07
CA VAL A 55 6.36 -3.70 -0.75
C VAL A 55 6.56 -2.20 -0.78
N ARG A 56 7.71 -1.71 -1.29
CA ARG A 56 8.00 -0.28 -1.39
C ARG A 56 6.94 0.45 -2.20
N LYS A 57 6.59 -0.06 -3.38
CA LYS A 57 5.56 0.53 -4.23
C LYS A 57 4.19 0.61 -3.55
N THR A 58 3.82 -0.42 -2.77
CA THR A 58 2.56 -0.41 -2.02
C THR A 58 2.57 0.63 -0.91
N VAL A 59 3.68 0.75 -0.16
CA VAL A 59 3.83 1.76 0.89
C VAL A 59 3.77 3.17 0.30
N ASP A 60 4.55 3.44 -0.75
CA ASP A 60 4.58 4.76 -1.40
C ASP A 60 3.19 5.18 -1.91
N LYS A 61 2.45 4.25 -2.53
CA LYS A 61 1.09 4.51 -3.02
C LYS A 61 0.11 4.82 -1.87
N LYS A 62 0.24 4.13 -0.74
CA LYS A 62 -0.61 4.36 0.44
C LYS A 62 -0.28 5.69 1.10
N ASP A 63 0.99 6.06 1.17
CA ASP A 63 1.44 7.35 1.70
C ASP A 63 0.94 8.51 0.84
N GLU A 64 1.02 8.40 -0.48
CA GLU A 64 0.46 9.39 -1.41
C GLU A 64 -1.05 9.52 -1.26
N SER A 65 -1.77 8.41 -1.18
CA SER A 65 -3.23 8.41 -0.98
C SER A 65 -3.61 9.06 0.37
N LEU A 66 -2.86 8.76 1.43
CA LEU A 66 -3.06 9.36 2.75
C LEU A 66 -2.85 10.87 2.70
N LYS A 67 -1.78 11.35 2.04
CA LYS A 67 -1.51 12.78 1.89
C LYS A 67 -2.63 13.51 1.16
N ILE A 68 -3.18 12.91 0.10
CA ILE A 68 -4.32 13.48 -0.63
C ILE A 68 -5.56 13.56 0.27
N GLU A 69 -5.87 12.49 1.00
CA GLU A 69 -7.03 12.46 1.88
C GLU A 69 -6.89 13.44 3.05
N MET A 70 -5.69 13.57 3.62
CA MET A 70 -5.39 14.58 4.63
C MET A 70 -5.54 16.00 4.08
N ALA A 71 -5.05 16.27 2.87
CA ALA A 71 -5.22 17.57 2.22
C ALA A 71 -6.69 17.88 1.91
N SER A 72 -7.48 16.87 1.54
CA SER A 72 -8.93 16.98 1.36
C SER A 72 -9.64 17.28 2.68
N LEU A 73 -9.29 16.57 3.74
CA LEU A 73 -9.83 16.80 5.08
C LEU A 73 -9.46 18.18 5.61
N ASP A 74 -8.23 18.63 5.39
CA ASP A 74 -7.80 19.98 5.70
C ASP A 74 -8.62 20.99 4.88
N ALA A 75 -8.80 20.80 3.58
CA ALA A 75 -9.61 21.69 2.75
C ALA A 75 -11.08 21.76 3.19
N LEU A 76 -11.63 20.66 3.71
CA LEU A 76 -12.99 20.55 4.23
C LEU A 76 -13.13 21.05 5.68
N SER A 77 -12.02 21.26 6.39
CA SER A 77 -12.04 21.74 7.77
C SER A 77 -12.38 23.24 7.83
N PRO A 78 -13.39 23.67 8.61
CA PRO A 78 -13.67 25.08 8.87
C PRO A 78 -12.44 25.86 9.36
N LEU A 79 -11.49 25.19 10.03
CA LEU A 79 -10.22 25.76 10.45
C LEU A 79 -9.34 26.23 9.27
N SER A 80 -9.39 25.57 8.12
CA SER A 80 -8.58 25.96 6.95
C SER A 80 -9.17 27.15 6.21
N VAL A 81 -10.50 27.28 6.21
CA VAL A 81 -11.18 28.51 5.77
C VAL A 81 -10.79 29.67 6.71
N LEU A 82 -10.81 29.43 8.02
CA LEU A 82 -10.41 30.44 9.01
C LEU A 82 -8.93 30.85 8.88
N LYS A 83 -8.01 29.90 8.63
CA LYS A 83 -6.57 30.17 8.43
C LYS A 83 -6.26 31.02 7.19
N ARG A 84 -7.15 31.06 6.19
CA ARG A 84 -7.01 31.92 5.00
C ARG A 84 -7.45 33.38 5.24
N GLY A 85 -7.69 33.76 6.50
CA GLY A 85 -8.08 35.13 6.88
C GLY A 85 -9.58 35.38 6.87
N PHE A 86 -10.40 34.34 6.64
CA PHE A 86 -11.85 34.45 6.75
C PHE A 86 -12.31 34.25 8.20
N SER A 87 -13.45 34.83 8.55
CA SER A 87 -14.12 34.63 9.83
C SER A 87 -15.48 33.99 9.61
N ILE A 88 -15.91 33.13 10.52
CA ILE A 88 -17.27 32.57 10.52
C ILE A 88 -18.08 33.35 11.55
N THR A 89 -19.11 34.04 11.09
CA THR A 89 -20.03 34.80 11.95
C THR A 89 -21.25 33.93 12.27
N GLU A 90 -21.52 33.75 13.55
CA GLU A 90 -22.63 32.97 14.09
C GLU A 90 -23.58 33.91 14.86
N ASN A 91 -24.89 33.66 14.81
CA ASN A 91 -25.85 34.33 15.69
C ASN A 91 -25.78 33.76 17.12
N GLU A 92 -26.57 34.31 18.05
CA GLU A 92 -26.61 33.82 19.44
C GLU A 92 -27.01 32.34 19.56
N ARG A 93 -27.74 31.81 18.57
CA ARG A 93 -28.18 30.41 18.49
C ARG A 93 -27.12 29.48 17.87
N GLY A 94 -25.99 30.01 17.43
CA GLY A 94 -24.91 29.25 16.80
C GLY A 94 -25.13 28.94 15.31
N GLU A 95 -26.10 29.58 14.66
CA GLU A 95 -26.35 29.43 13.23
C GLU A 95 -25.43 30.35 12.42
N ILE A 96 -24.86 29.84 11.33
CA ILE A 96 -23.94 30.60 10.48
C ILE A 96 -24.72 31.66 9.69
N LEU A 97 -24.36 32.92 9.89
CA LEU A 97 -24.91 34.06 9.17
C LEU A 97 -24.25 34.15 7.78
N ARG A 98 -24.99 33.73 6.75
CA ARG A 98 -24.56 33.79 5.33
C ARG A 98 -25.27 34.88 4.52
N ASP A 99 -26.32 35.45 5.09
CA ASP A 99 -27.21 36.40 4.42
C ASP A 99 -27.41 37.62 5.31
N ILE A 100 -27.31 38.81 4.73
CA ILE A 100 -27.50 40.09 5.42
C ILE A 100 -28.96 40.25 5.88
N GLU A 101 -29.93 39.62 5.20
CA GLU A 101 -31.35 39.73 5.54
C GLU A 101 -31.70 39.05 6.87
N LYS A 102 -30.82 38.17 7.36
CA LYS A 102 -30.98 37.45 8.63
C LYS A 102 -30.35 38.18 9.83
N VAL A 103 -29.80 39.38 9.62
CA VAL A 103 -29.07 40.15 10.65
C VAL A 103 -29.82 41.42 10.99
N LYS A 104 -30.04 41.67 12.29
CA LYS A 104 -30.64 42.91 12.79
C LYS A 104 -29.59 43.87 13.33
N ILE A 105 -29.88 45.18 13.25
CA ILE A 105 -29.11 46.20 13.94
C ILE A 105 -29.25 45.98 15.46
N ASP A 106 -28.17 46.21 16.20
CA ASP A 106 -27.99 45.94 17.62
C ASP A 106 -27.96 44.46 18.03
N GLU A 107 -28.01 43.53 17.08
CA GLU A 107 -27.85 42.10 17.36
C GLU A 107 -26.41 41.75 17.77
N THR A 108 -26.26 40.88 18.77
CA THR A 108 -24.96 40.34 19.17
C THR A 108 -24.60 39.14 18.29
N VAL A 109 -23.43 39.18 17.69
CA VAL A 109 -22.90 38.12 16.83
C VAL A 109 -21.57 37.60 17.36
N LYS A 110 -21.34 36.30 17.17
CA LYS A 110 -20.09 35.63 17.53
C LYS A 110 -19.26 35.43 16.29
N ILE A 111 -18.08 36.03 16.26
CA ILE A 111 -17.14 35.92 15.14
C ILE A 111 -16.06 34.93 15.55
N ARG A 112 -16.01 33.79 14.86
CA ARG A 112 -14.96 32.79 15.03
C ARG A 112 -13.81 33.10 14.07
N LEU A 113 -12.60 33.17 14.61
CA LEU A 113 -11.36 33.40 13.87
C LEU A 113 -10.50 32.13 13.90
N ALA A 114 -9.42 32.10 13.13
CA ALA A 114 -8.46 31.00 13.13
C ALA A 114 -7.89 30.69 14.53
N LYS A 115 -7.76 31.74 15.36
CA LYS A 115 -7.34 31.65 16.75
C LYS A 115 -8.22 32.55 17.59
N GLY A 116 -9.18 31.95 18.28
CA GLY A 116 -10.06 32.64 19.22
C GLY A 116 -11.44 32.99 18.66
N LYS A 117 -12.22 33.67 19.51
CA LYS A 117 -13.59 34.09 19.25
C LYS A 117 -13.76 35.54 19.70
N ILE A 118 -14.54 36.31 18.97
CA ILE A 118 -14.88 37.69 19.27
C ILE A 118 -16.41 37.77 19.38
N GLU A 119 -16.89 38.52 20.36
CA GLU A 119 -18.29 38.95 20.42
C GLU A 119 -18.37 40.39 19.92
N ALA A 120 -19.28 40.64 18.98
CA ALA A 120 -19.46 41.94 18.35
C ALA A 120 -20.94 42.27 18.26
N ARG A 121 -21.28 43.56 18.24
CA ARG A 121 -22.64 44.05 18.05
C ARG A 121 -22.78 44.70 16.67
N VAL A 122 -23.86 44.39 15.98
CA VAL A 122 -24.12 44.90 14.63
C VAL A 122 -24.53 46.36 14.70
N LEU A 123 -23.70 47.27 14.18
CA LEU A 123 -23.99 48.71 14.18
C LEU A 123 -24.75 49.17 12.93
N LYS A 124 -24.51 48.50 11.79
CA LYS A 124 -25.09 48.88 10.49
C LYS A 124 -25.11 47.67 9.57
N THR A 125 -26.20 47.50 8.82
CA THR A 125 -26.30 46.55 7.71
C THR A 125 -26.39 47.33 6.38
N GLY A 126 -25.80 46.80 5.31
CA GLY A 126 -25.78 47.42 3.98
C GLY A 126 -26.03 46.38 2.91
N LYS A 127 -26.77 46.75 1.86
CA LYS A 127 -26.86 45.99 0.61
C LYS A 127 -25.70 46.35 -0.31
#